data_AF-A0A972TMJ2-F1
#
_entry.id   AF-A0A972TMJ2-F1
#
_cell.length_a   1.000
_cell.length_b   1.000
_cell.length_c   1.000
_cell.angle_alpha   90.00
_cell.angle_beta   90.00
_cell.angle_gamma   90.00
#
_symmetry.space_group_name_H-M   'P 1'
#
loop_
_entity.id
_entity.type
_entity.pdbx_description
1 polymer ?
#
loop_
_entity_poly.entity_id
_entity_poly.type
_entity_poly.pdbx_seq_one_letter_code
_entity_poly.pdbx_strand_id
1 'polypeptide(L)'
;MNQVNNEDALEKAFNASGLFWNYAISVERGEANKRDEKEIIKAIKSTFGMDTEEADALIRKMIKRYSYLFPADIQPEPGLPFMFIRKEMRHIIRPFDYSKLTLSDGIIPPDKDDKAIISRLNELDKYIYDSAEYDSYEELLFPLKDKFEDQFEKWLIAKGLKRNINDISTCLHIYFDFIYGYMHDDIVIFKSVPFEYFLEFFEDFLIRKMMAEPNEYIYWPPALKFFYKFLYEKEYLNNPDSIIQRIDKLEPYFIEVLKKQFS
;
A
#
# COMPACT_ATOMS: atom_id res chain seq x y z
N MET A 1 -8.32 24.45 16.02
CA MET A 1 -9.14 23.95 17.15
C MET A 1 -10.22 22.96 16.68
N ASN A 2 -9.90 22.04 15.74
CA ASN A 2 -10.83 21.04 15.18
C ASN A 2 -10.24 19.61 15.10
N GLN A 3 -9.08 19.34 15.73
CA GLN A 3 -8.52 17.98 15.83
C GLN A 3 -9.06 17.19 17.04
N VAL A 4 -9.50 17.91 18.09
CA VAL A 4 -9.88 17.31 19.39
C VAL A 4 -11.15 16.43 19.32
N ASN A 5 -12.07 16.68 18.38
CA ASN A 5 -13.28 15.86 18.23
C ASN A 5 -13.02 14.50 17.55
N ASN A 6 -11.92 14.34 16.81
CA ASN A 6 -11.63 13.08 16.12
C ASN A 6 -10.83 12.13 17.02
N GLU A 7 -9.86 12.66 17.79
CA GLU A 7 -9.04 11.85 18.70
C GLU A 7 -9.85 11.30 19.88
N ASP A 8 -10.69 12.10 20.53
CA ASP A 8 -11.54 11.64 21.65
C ASP A 8 -12.59 10.62 21.19
N ALA A 9 -13.16 10.79 20.00
CA ALA A 9 -14.09 9.82 19.42
C ALA A 9 -13.38 8.50 19.07
N LEU A 10 -12.16 8.58 18.52
CA LEU A 10 -11.33 7.42 18.20
C LEU A 10 -10.94 6.66 19.48
N GLU A 11 -10.49 7.36 20.51
CA GLU A 11 -10.14 6.77 21.81
C GLU A 11 -11.32 6.05 22.45
N LYS A 12 -12.51 6.68 22.45
CA LYS A 12 -13.75 6.06 22.93
C LYS A 12 -14.11 4.82 22.13
N ALA A 13 -13.95 4.84 20.80
CA ALA A 13 -14.20 3.69 19.95
C ALA A 13 -13.22 2.54 20.21
N PHE A 14 -11.93 2.81 20.43
CA PHE A 14 -10.94 1.81 20.81
C PHE A 14 -11.26 1.19 22.18
N ASN A 15 -11.59 2.02 23.17
CA ASN A 15 -11.97 1.55 24.51
C ASN A 15 -13.22 0.67 24.46
N ALA A 16 -14.25 1.07 23.73
CA ALA A 16 -15.45 0.25 23.52
C ALA A 16 -15.09 -1.09 22.85
N SER A 17 -14.23 -1.07 21.83
CA SER A 17 -13.78 -2.27 21.10
C SER A 17 -13.03 -3.26 22.00
N GLY A 18 -12.16 -2.78 22.89
CA GLY A 18 -11.46 -3.62 23.86
C GLY A 18 -12.43 -4.28 24.87
N LEU A 19 -13.43 -3.54 25.35
CA LEU A 19 -14.46 -4.09 26.24
C LEU A 19 -15.29 -5.17 25.53
N PHE A 20 -15.68 -4.93 24.28
CA PHE A 20 -16.37 -5.93 23.46
C PHE A 20 -15.57 -7.21 23.29
N TRP A 21 -14.29 -7.08 22.94
CA TRP A 21 -13.39 -8.21 22.73
C TRP A 21 -13.31 -9.09 23.98
N ASN A 22 -13.08 -8.47 25.14
CA ASN A 22 -12.99 -9.19 26.41
C ASN A 22 -14.30 -9.89 26.76
N TYR A 23 -15.44 -9.26 26.52
CA TYR A 23 -16.74 -9.89 26.78
C TYR A 23 -17.06 -11.02 25.81
N ALA A 24 -16.69 -10.90 24.53
CA ALA A 24 -16.83 -11.99 23.58
C ALA A 24 -16.03 -13.23 24.02
N ILE A 25 -14.81 -13.04 24.52
CA ILE A 25 -14.00 -14.11 25.14
C ILE A 25 -14.70 -14.68 26.37
N SER A 26 -15.19 -13.85 27.28
CA SER A 26 -15.89 -14.32 28.48
C SER A 26 -17.16 -15.10 28.14
N VAL A 27 -17.90 -14.70 27.09
CA VAL A 27 -19.08 -15.42 26.61
C VAL A 27 -18.68 -16.80 26.07
N GLU A 28 -17.61 -16.88 25.28
CA GLU A 28 -17.11 -18.14 24.74
C GLU A 28 -16.63 -19.10 25.84
N ARG A 29 -15.98 -18.57 26.89
CA ARG A 29 -15.51 -19.36 28.06
C ARG A 29 -16.61 -19.71 29.05
N GLY A 30 -17.83 -19.18 28.89
CA GLY A 30 -18.91 -19.34 29.86
C GLY A 30 -18.71 -18.56 31.17
N GLU A 31 -17.85 -17.54 31.14
CA GLU A 31 -17.48 -16.68 32.28
C GLU A 31 -18.16 -15.30 32.24
N ALA A 32 -19.00 -15.05 31.23
CA ALA A 32 -19.70 -13.78 31.06
C ALA A 32 -20.57 -13.42 32.28
N ASN A 33 -20.47 -12.18 32.73
CA ASN A 33 -21.24 -11.68 33.86
C ASN A 33 -22.01 -10.38 33.53
N LYS A 34 -23.03 -10.10 34.33
CA LYS A 34 -23.93 -8.94 34.14
C LYS A 34 -23.26 -7.58 34.37
N ARG A 35 -22.10 -7.54 35.03
CA ARG A 35 -21.37 -6.30 35.27
C ARG A 35 -20.68 -5.87 33.98
N ASP A 36 -19.95 -6.78 33.34
CA ASP A 36 -19.23 -6.53 32.09
C ASP A 36 -20.19 -6.14 30.97
N GLU A 37 -21.33 -6.83 30.89
CA GLU A 37 -22.41 -6.51 29.94
C GLU A 37 -22.90 -5.05 30.12
N LYS A 38 -23.15 -4.62 31.36
CA LYS A 38 -23.56 -3.24 31.65
C LYS A 38 -22.48 -2.21 31.34
N GLU A 39 -21.23 -2.53 31.61
CA GLU A 39 -20.10 -1.65 31.32
C GLU A 39 -19.95 -1.43 29.80
N ILE A 40 -20.11 -2.49 29.01
CA ILE A 40 -20.09 -2.43 27.55
C ILE A 40 -21.27 -1.64 26.99
N ILE A 41 -22.50 -1.92 27.45
CA ILE A 41 -23.68 -1.16 27.04
C ILE A 41 -23.46 0.33 27.30
N LYS A 42 -22.95 0.70 28.49
CA LYS A 42 -22.66 2.10 28.82
C LYS A 42 -21.63 2.71 27.87
N ALA A 43 -20.55 1.99 27.56
CA ALA A 43 -19.50 2.44 26.65
C ALA A 43 -20.01 2.65 25.23
N ILE A 44 -20.80 1.71 24.68
CA ILE A 44 -21.39 1.80 23.34
C ILE A 44 -22.32 3.00 23.24
N LYS A 45 -23.25 3.14 24.19
CA LYS A 45 -24.22 4.24 24.20
C LYS A 45 -23.51 5.59 24.22
N SER A 46 -22.46 5.71 25.05
CA SER A 46 -21.66 6.94 25.13
C SER A 46 -20.85 7.23 23.88
N THR A 47 -20.45 6.19 23.13
CA THR A 47 -19.55 6.33 21.97
C THR A 47 -20.33 6.54 20.68
N PHE A 48 -21.43 5.82 20.50
CA PHE A 48 -22.19 5.78 19.25
C PHE A 48 -23.56 6.47 19.33
N GLY A 49 -23.92 7.03 20.49
CA GLY A 49 -25.20 7.72 20.68
C GLY A 49 -26.43 6.80 20.60
N MET A 50 -26.25 5.50 20.82
CA MET A 50 -27.30 4.48 20.74
C MET A 50 -28.15 4.43 22.00
N ASP A 51 -29.38 3.93 21.88
CA ASP A 51 -30.19 3.53 23.03
C ASP A 51 -29.78 2.14 23.58
N THR A 52 -30.47 1.68 24.63
CA THR A 52 -30.13 0.38 25.27
C THR A 52 -30.46 -0.81 24.39
N GLU A 53 -31.57 -0.78 23.65
CA GLU A 53 -31.99 -1.90 22.79
C GLU A 53 -31.07 -2.01 21.57
N GLU A 54 -30.69 -0.87 20.98
CA GLU A 54 -29.72 -0.78 19.89
C GLU A 54 -28.33 -1.28 20.32
N ALA A 55 -27.88 -0.89 21.52
CA ALA A 55 -26.60 -1.36 22.08
C ALA A 55 -26.61 -2.87 22.32
N ASP A 56 -27.69 -3.42 22.88
CA ASP A 56 -27.85 -4.86 23.09
C ASP A 56 -27.85 -5.64 21.76
N ALA A 57 -28.56 -5.13 20.75
CA ALA A 57 -28.59 -5.73 19.43
C ALA A 57 -27.19 -5.72 18.77
N LEU A 58 -26.45 -4.63 18.92
CA LEU A 58 -25.07 -4.52 18.46
C LEU A 58 -24.16 -5.53 19.16
N ILE A 59 -24.22 -5.63 20.49
CA ILE A 59 -23.44 -6.61 21.28
C ILE A 59 -23.68 -8.03 20.78
N ARG A 60 -24.95 -8.45 20.64
CA ARG A 60 -25.28 -9.79 20.14
C ARG A 60 -24.73 -10.04 18.74
N LYS A 61 -24.83 -9.04 17.85
CA LYS A 61 -24.27 -9.11 16.50
C LYS A 61 -22.75 -9.25 16.54
N MET A 62 -22.07 -8.50 17.40
CA MET A 62 -20.61 -8.53 17.55
C MET A 62 -20.12 -9.84 18.14
N ILE A 63 -20.80 -10.41 19.14
CA ILE A 63 -20.49 -11.75 19.67
C ILE A 63 -20.61 -12.81 18.57
N LYS A 64 -21.73 -12.80 17.83
CA LYS A 64 -21.92 -13.74 16.71
C LYS A 64 -20.83 -13.59 15.65
N ARG A 65 -20.43 -12.35 15.37
CA ARG A 65 -19.34 -12.05 14.43
C ARG A 65 -17.99 -12.54 14.96
N TYR A 66 -17.70 -12.34 16.24
CA TYR A 66 -16.51 -12.85 16.89
C TYR A 66 -16.41 -14.37 16.75
N SER A 67 -17.44 -15.12 17.16
CA SER A 67 -17.42 -16.58 17.07
C SER A 67 -17.31 -17.10 15.63
N TYR A 68 -17.80 -16.34 14.65
CA TYR A 68 -17.62 -16.68 13.24
C TYR A 68 -16.18 -16.42 12.77
N LEU A 69 -15.61 -15.25 13.11
CA LEU A 69 -14.28 -14.83 12.67
C LEU A 69 -13.16 -15.60 13.37
N PHE A 70 -13.33 -15.91 14.66
CA PHE A 70 -12.36 -16.60 15.51
C PHE A 70 -12.96 -17.91 16.01
N PRO A 71 -13.06 -18.93 15.14
CA PRO A 71 -13.74 -20.16 15.53
C PRO A 71 -12.80 -20.98 16.43
N ALA A 72 -13.32 -21.41 17.58
CA ALA A 72 -12.54 -22.05 18.64
C ALA A 72 -11.84 -23.36 18.22
N ASP A 73 -12.35 -24.03 17.18
CA ASP A 73 -11.86 -25.31 16.68
C ASP A 73 -10.51 -25.23 15.96
N ILE A 74 -10.14 -24.05 15.45
CA ILE A 74 -8.86 -23.84 14.74
C ILE A 74 -7.90 -22.93 15.50
N GLN A 75 -8.35 -22.29 16.60
CA GLN A 75 -7.47 -21.40 17.35
C GLN A 75 -6.31 -22.17 17.97
N PRO A 76 -5.11 -21.58 18.01
CA PRO A 76 -3.98 -22.20 18.69
C PRO A 76 -4.23 -22.30 20.19
N GLU A 77 -3.46 -23.18 20.85
CA GLU A 77 -3.49 -23.29 22.30
C GLU A 77 -3.21 -21.94 22.98
N PRO A 78 -3.86 -21.65 24.13
CA PRO A 78 -3.64 -20.40 24.86
C PRO A 78 -2.16 -20.15 25.16
N GLY A 79 -1.67 -18.94 24.86
CA GLY A 79 -0.28 -18.52 25.11
C GLY A 79 0.59 -18.43 23.87
N LEU A 80 0.10 -18.87 22.71
CA LEU A 80 0.79 -18.66 21.43
C LEU A 80 0.55 -17.23 20.90
N PRO A 81 1.55 -16.60 20.25
CA PRO A 81 1.50 -15.18 19.90
C PRO A 81 0.69 -14.87 18.63
N PHE A 82 -0.10 -15.82 18.12
CA PHE A 82 -0.86 -15.68 16.88
C PHE A 82 -2.29 -16.22 17.05
N MET A 83 -3.19 -15.79 16.17
CA MET A 83 -4.58 -16.26 16.09
C MET A 83 -4.95 -16.49 14.62
N PHE A 84 -5.90 -17.37 14.36
CA PHE A 84 -6.46 -17.53 13.02
C PHE A 84 -7.75 -16.75 12.90
N ILE A 85 -7.92 -16.02 11.79
CA ILE A 85 -9.16 -15.29 11.50
C ILE A 85 -9.75 -15.78 10.17
N ARG A 86 -11.06 -16.02 10.13
CA ARG A 86 -11.74 -16.34 8.86
C ARG A 86 -11.69 -15.13 7.92
N LYS A 87 -11.27 -15.38 6.68
CA LYS A 87 -11.30 -14.39 5.60
C LYS A 87 -12.75 -14.11 5.19
N GLU A 88 -13.24 -12.89 5.41
CA GLU A 88 -14.62 -12.49 5.08
C GLU A 88 -14.77 -11.86 3.70
N MET A 89 -13.74 -11.15 3.23
CA MET A 89 -13.78 -10.44 1.95
C MET A 89 -13.04 -11.23 0.88
N ARG A 90 -13.77 -11.62 -0.17
CA ARG A 90 -13.18 -12.02 -1.44
C ARG A 90 -13.08 -10.79 -2.30
N HIS A 91 -11.88 -10.25 -2.44
CA HIS A 91 -11.67 -9.12 -3.34
C HIS A 91 -11.70 -9.64 -4.78
N ILE A 92 -12.56 -9.03 -5.61
CA ILE A 92 -12.52 -9.24 -7.06
C ILE A 92 -11.45 -8.32 -7.62
N ILE A 93 -10.22 -8.83 -7.73
CA ILE A 93 -9.10 -8.08 -8.28
C ILE A 93 -9.19 -8.17 -9.81
N ARG A 94 -9.42 -7.02 -10.44
CA ARG A 94 -9.47 -6.89 -11.89
C ARG A 94 -8.16 -6.26 -12.39
N PRO A 95 -7.63 -6.69 -13.55
CA PRO A 95 -6.51 -6.00 -14.18
C PRO A 95 -6.81 -4.51 -14.40
N PHE A 96 -5.75 -3.71 -14.47
CA PHE A 96 -5.87 -2.30 -14.83
C PHE A 96 -6.49 -2.14 -16.23
N ASP A 97 -7.42 -1.21 -16.36
CA ASP A 97 -8.14 -0.98 -17.60
C ASP A 97 -7.44 0.07 -18.48
N TYR A 98 -6.48 -0.37 -19.28
CA TYR A 98 -5.72 0.49 -20.19
C TYR A 98 -6.60 1.17 -21.24
N SER A 99 -7.80 0.65 -21.54
CA SER A 99 -8.69 1.25 -22.54
C SER A 99 -9.26 2.60 -22.11
N LYS A 100 -9.27 2.88 -20.79
CA LYS A 100 -9.68 4.16 -20.22
C LYS A 100 -8.59 5.23 -20.28
N LEU A 101 -7.38 4.86 -20.68
CA LEU A 101 -6.28 5.81 -20.83
C LEU A 101 -6.34 6.46 -22.20
N THR A 102 -6.20 7.77 -22.20
CA THR A 102 -5.99 8.55 -23.42
C THR A 102 -4.79 9.44 -23.17
N LEU A 103 -3.60 8.91 -23.47
CA LEU A 103 -2.33 9.61 -23.31
C LEU A 103 -1.77 10.00 -24.68
N SER A 104 -1.14 11.16 -24.73
CA SER A 104 -0.45 11.66 -25.93
C SER A 104 0.87 10.92 -26.17
N ASP A 105 1.09 10.45 -27.39
CA ASP A 105 2.37 9.84 -27.80
C ASP A 105 3.47 10.88 -28.05
N GLY A 106 3.13 12.18 -28.12
CA GLY A 106 4.10 13.25 -28.41
C GLY A 106 5.11 13.44 -27.28
N ILE A 107 6.41 13.43 -27.58
CA ILE A 107 7.50 13.61 -26.62
C ILE A 107 7.44 15.00 -25.97
N ILE A 108 7.52 15.05 -24.64
CA ILE A 108 7.61 16.29 -23.86
C ILE A 108 9.07 16.51 -23.45
N PRO A 109 9.80 17.42 -24.12
CA PRO A 109 11.22 17.62 -23.85
C PRO A 109 11.47 18.07 -22.39
N PRO A 110 12.67 17.80 -21.84
CA PRO A 110 12.97 18.15 -20.46
C PRO A 110 13.11 19.66 -20.28
N ASP A 111 12.44 20.19 -19.26
CA ASP A 111 12.63 21.56 -18.80
C ASP A 111 13.86 21.70 -17.85
N LYS A 112 13.98 22.85 -17.19
CA LYS A 112 15.10 23.12 -16.27
C LYS A 112 15.03 22.24 -15.01
N ASP A 113 13.82 22.01 -14.50
CA ASP A 113 13.61 21.26 -13.26
C ASP A 113 13.79 19.76 -13.54
N ASP A 114 13.31 19.28 -14.69
CA ASP A 114 13.57 17.94 -15.21
C ASP A 114 15.09 17.67 -15.29
N LYS A 115 15.86 18.57 -15.90
CA LYS A 115 17.32 18.43 -15.99
C LYS A 115 17.99 18.41 -14.63
N ALA A 116 17.49 19.19 -13.67
CA ALA A 116 18.02 19.22 -12.32
C ALA A 116 17.76 17.88 -11.59
N ILE A 117 16.56 17.30 -11.68
CA ILE A 117 16.26 16.00 -11.06
C ILE A 117 17.03 14.86 -11.73
N ILE A 118 17.20 14.88 -13.05
CA ILE A 118 17.98 13.88 -13.78
C ILE A 118 19.47 13.98 -13.42
N SER A 119 20.02 15.18 -13.23
CA SER A 119 21.39 15.34 -12.74
C SER A 119 21.59 14.70 -11.37
N ARG A 120 20.64 14.88 -10.44
CA ARG A 120 20.69 14.28 -9.11
C ARG A 120 20.48 12.77 -9.14
N LEU A 121 19.63 12.26 -10.04
CA LEU A 121 19.49 10.83 -10.25
C LEU A 121 20.78 10.20 -10.77
N ASN A 122 21.47 10.85 -11.71
CA ASN A 122 22.79 10.39 -12.17
C ASN A 122 23.87 10.46 -11.08
N GLU A 123 23.74 11.35 -10.09
CA GLU A 123 24.60 11.36 -8.91
C GLU A 123 24.29 10.17 -8.00
N LEU A 124 23.01 9.87 -7.78
CA LEU A 124 22.57 8.68 -7.04
C LEU A 124 23.05 7.39 -7.71
N ASP A 125 22.94 7.28 -9.05
CA ASP A 125 23.48 6.14 -9.81
C ASP A 125 24.97 5.91 -9.50
N LYS A 126 25.77 6.98 -9.38
CA LYS A 126 27.21 6.88 -9.09
C LYS A 126 27.49 6.29 -7.72
N TYR A 127 26.73 6.71 -6.70
CA TYR A 127 26.86 6.11 -5.38
C TYR A 127 26.62 4.60 -5.42
N ILE A 128 25.65 4.12 -6.21
CA ILE A 128 25.39 2.69 -6.37
C ILE A 128 26.52 2.00 -7.13
N TYR A 129 27.02 2.58 -8.22
CA TYR A 129 28.18 2.05 -8.95
C TYR A 129 29.43 1.94 -8.09
N ASP A 130 29.65 2.92 -7.22
CA ASP A 130 30.78 2.97 -6.29
C ASP A 130 30.57 2.07 -5.05
N SER A 131 29.43 1.35 -4.98
CA SER A 131 29.05 0.49 -3.85
C SER A 131 29.07 1.25 -2.52
N ALA A 132 28.62 2.51 -2.54
CA ALA A 132 28.53 3.34 -1.34
C ALA A 132 27.46 2.79 -0.38
N GLU A 133 27.72 2.93 0.91
CA GLU A 133 26.75 2.59 1.96
C GLU A 133 25.56 3.56 1.94
N TYR A 134 24.37 3.07 2.27
CA TYR A 134 23.10 3.81 2.23
C TYR A 134 23.16 5.18 2.93
N ASP A 135 23.76 5.25 4.12
CA ASP A 135 23.92 6.49 4.90
C ASP A 135 24.65 7.60 4.12
N SER A 136 25.45 7.24 3.12
CA SER A 136 26.22 8.19 2.30
C SER A 136 25.35 8.96 1.30
N TYR A 137 24.18 8.43 0.93
CA TYR A 137 23.32 9.00 -0.10
C TYR A 137 21.85 9.10 0.29
N GLU A 138 21.46 8.70 1.52
CA GLU A 138 20.09 8.85 2.03
C GLU A 138 19.59 10.31 1.94
N GLU A 139 20.42 11.28 2.33
CA GLU A 139 20.07 12.71 2.28
C GLU A 139 19.82 13.21 0.84
N LEU A 140 20.40 12.52 -0.15
CA LEU A 140 20.13 12.78 -1.57
C LEU A 140 18.83 12.09 -2.00
N LEU A 141 18.65 10.81 -1.63
CA LEU A 141 17.52 9.98 -2.02
C LEU A 141 16.18 10.56 -1.54
N PHE A 142 16.07 10.90 -0.26
CA PHE A 142 14.80 11.32 0.35
C PHE A 142 14.12 12.48 -0.39
N PRO A 143 14.75 13.67 -0.55
CA PRO A 143 14.13 14.78 -1.28
C PRO A 143 14.09 14.57 -2.80
N LEU A 144 14.76 13.54 -3.34
CA LEU A 144 14.69 13.22 -4.75
C LEU A 144 13.39 12.50 -5.10
N LYS A 145 12.88 11.64 -4.22
CA LYS A 145 11.60 10.94 -4.39
C LYS A 145 10.44 11.91 -4.60
N ASP A 146 10.28 12.85 -3.66
CA ASP A 146 9.21 13.87 -3.71
C ASP A 146 9.27 14.67 -5.02
N LYS A 147 10.47 15.09 -5.44
CA LYS A 147 10.65 15.86 -6.67
C LYS A 147 10.35 15.04 -7.92
N PHE A 148 10.66 13.75 -7.92
CA PHE A 148 10.31 12.86 -9.03
C PHE A 148 8.80 12.64 -9.11
N GLU A 149 8.13 12.47 -7.97
CA GLU A 149 6.67 12.39 -7.93
C GLU A 149 6.03 13.64 -8.53
N ASP A 150 6.45 14.83 -8.09
CA ASP A 150 5.94 16.12 -8.59
C ASP A 150 6.12 16.27 -10.11
N GLN A 151 7.32 15.99 -10.62
CA GLN A 151 7.62 16.14 -12.05
C GLN A 151 6.91 15.07 -12.89
N PHE A 152 6.77 13.86 -12.35
CA PHE A 152 6.05 12.78 -13.00
C PHE A 152 4.54 13.06 -13.06
N GLU A 153 3.95 13.59 -11.99
CA GLU A 153 2.56 14.05 -11.98
C GLU A 153 2.32 15.12 -13.05
N LYS A 154 3.17 16.15 -13.10
CA LYS A 154 3.09 17.19 -14.14
C LYS A 154 3.16 16.60 -15.55
N TRP A 155 4.05 15.63 -15.76
CA TRP A 155 4.17 14.93 -17.04
C TRP A 155 2.91 14.12 -17.37
N LEU A 156 2.34 13.36 -16.42
CA LEU A 156 1.10 12.61 -16.62
C LEU A 156 -0.07 13.52 -17.01
N ILE A 157 -0.20 14.67 -16.34
CA ILE A 157 -1.21 15.69 -16.66
C ILE A 157 -0.99 16.23 -18.08
N ALA A 158 0.24 16.60 -18.43
CA ALA A 158 0.58 17.10 -19.76
C ALA A 158 0.37 16.04 -20.86
N LYS A 159 0.53 14.76 -20.53
CA LYS A 159 0.19 13.63 -21.40
C LYS A 159 -1.30 13.43 -21.56
N GLY A 160 -2.15 14.06 -20.74
CA GLY A 160 -3.60 14.02 -20.85
C GLY A 160 -4.28 13.08 -19.85
N LEU A 161 -3.57 12.59 -18.84
CA LEU A 161 -4.18 11.82 -17.77
C LEU A 161 -5.13 12.73 -16.95
N LYS A 162 -6.39 12.34 -16.82
CA LYS A 162 -7.44 13.16 -16.19
C LYS A 162 -7.85 12.68 -14.80
N ARG A 163 -7.57 11.43 -14.45
CA ARG A 163 -8.01 10.76 -13.23
C ARG A 163 -6.89 9.85 -12.73
N ASN A 164 -6.92 9.54 -11.43
CA ASN A 164 -6.01 8.59 -10.79
C ASN A 164 -4.54 9.00 -10.94
N ILE A 165 -4.27 10.31 -11.09
CA ILE A 165 -2.92 10.84 -11.25
C ILE A 165 -2.12 10.53 -9.99
N ASN A 166 -2.70 10.86 -8.82
CA ASN A 166 -2.11 10.58 -7.52
C ASN A 166 -1.89 9.08 -7.26
N ASP A 167 -2.86 8.23 -7.64
CA ASP A 167 -2.74 6.78 -7.47
C ASP A 167 -1.57 6.21 -8.29
N ILE A 168 -1.26 6.83 -9.42
CA ILE A 168 -0.15 6.43 -10.31
C ILE A 168 1.17 7.08 -9.88
N SER A 169 1.18 8.35 -9.47
CA SER A 169 2.42 9.06 -9.12
C SER A 169 3.03 8.55 -7.83
N THR A 170 2.22 8.35 -6.79
CA THR A 170 2.66 7.86 -5.47
C THR A 170 3.26 6.46 -5.50
N CYS A 171 2.94 5.65 -6.52
CA CYS A 171 3.54 4.34 -6.73
C CYS A 171 5.07 4.39 -6.83
N LEU A 172 5.64 5.54 -7.25
CA LEU A 172 7.08 5.68 -7.42
C LEU A 172 7.84 5.63 -6.11
N HIS A 173 7.30 6.15 -5.02
CA HIS A 173 8.02 6.25 -3.74
C HIS A 173 8.55 4.89 -3.27
N ILE A 174 7.67 3.89 -3.24
CA ILE A 174 8.05 2.55 -2.81
C ILE A 174 8.99 1.86 -3.81
N TYR A 175 8.90 2.20 -5.10
CA TYR A 175 9.82 1.67 -6.10
C TYR A 175 11.21 2.29 -6.00
N PHE A 176 11.31 3.59 -5.69
CA PHE A 176 12.59 4.22 -5.35
C PHE A 176 13.21 3.59 -4.09
N ASP A 177 12.40 3.34 -3.06
CA ASP A 177 12.87 2.67 -1.84
C ASP A 177 13.36 1.26 -2.13
N PHE A 178 12.70 0.54 -3.03
CA PHE A 178 13.19 -0.76 -3.48
C PHE A 178 14.52 -0.63 -4.20
N ILE A 179 14.63 0.23 -5.22
CA ILE A 179 15.82 0.31 -6.09
C ILE A 179 17.04 0.89 -5.37
N TYR A 180 16.88 1.94 -4.56
CA TYR A 180 18.00 2.66 -3.93
C TYR A 180 18.03 2.56 -2.41
N GLY A 181 16.89 2.30 -1.76
CA GLY A 181 16.79 2.20 -0.30
C GLY A 181 17.00 0.80 0.25
N TYR A 182 17.11 -0.20 -0.63
CA TYR A 182 17.37 -1.59 -0.26
C TYR A 182 18.70 -2.06 -0.86
N MET A 183 19.45 -2.84 -0.08
CA MET A 183 20.69 -3.45 -0.58
C MET A 183 20.35 -4.63 -1.48
N HIS A 184 20.90 -4.60 -2.70
CA HIS A 184 20.80 -5.67 -3.68
C HIS A 184 22.15 -6.37 -3.84
N ASP A 185 22.12 -7.65 -4.18
CA ASP A 185 23.33 -8.41 -4.51
C ASP A 185 24.00 -7.90 -5.80
N ASP A 186 23.20 -7.40 -6.76
CA ASP A 186 23.66 -6.81 -8.03
C ASP A 186 23.58 -5.27 -8.01
N ILE A 187 24.26 -4.63 -8.96
CA ILE A 187 24.11 -3.18 -9.22
C ILE A 187 22.74 -2.93 -9.88
N VAL A 188 21.78 -2.52 -9.06
CA VAL A 188 20.42 -2.22 -9.49
C VAL A 188 20.21 -0.70 -9.51
N ILE A 189 20.01 -0.16 -10.71
CA ILE A 189 19.57 1.23 -10.94
C ILE A 189 18.47 1.22 -12.00
N PHE A 190 17.73 2.33 -12.14
CA PHE A 190 16.61 2.36 -13.10
C PHE A 190 17.04 2.02 -14.54
N LYS A 191 18.26 2.39 -14.97
CA LYS A 191 18.80 2.05 -16.30
C LYS A 191 18.92 0.55 -16.57
N SER A 192 19.04 -0.28 -15.54
CA SER A 192 19.48 -1.67 -15.69
C SER A 192 18.88 -2.62 -14.67
N VAL A 193 17.58 -2.50 -14.35
CA VAL A 193 16.91 -3.41 -13.41
C VAL A 193 16.77 -4.82 -14.03
N PRO A 194 17.40 -5.86 -13.45
CA PRO A 194 17.23 -7.25 -13.90
C PRO A 194 15.80 -7.75 -13.71
N PHE A 195 15.43 -8.81 -14.40
CA PHE A 195 14.05 -9.31 -14.37
C PHE A 195 13.66 -9.87 -13.00
N GLU A 196 14.63 -10.48 -12.32
CA GLU A 196 14.53 -11.10 -11.01
C GLU A 196 14.12 -10.07 -9.95
N TYR A 197 14.68 -8.86 -10.01
CA TYR A 197 14.33 -7.77 -9.10
C TYR A 197 12.94 -7.19 -9.37
N PHE A 198 12.46 -7.21 -10.62
CA PHE A 198 11.05 -6.88 -10.87
C PHE A 198 10.13 -7.94 -10.26
N LEU A 199 10.49 -9.22 -10.37
CA LEU A 199 9.73 -10.31 -9.76
C LEU A 199 9.68 -10.15 -8.24
N GLU A 200 10.84 -9.94 -7.61
CA GLU A 200 10.94 -9.69 -6.16
C GLU A 200 10.12 -8.47 -5.72
N PHE A 201 10.21 -7.37 -6.47
CA PHE A 201 9.45 -6.16 -6.18
C PHE A 201 7.95 -6.44 -6.13
N PHE A 202 7.41 -7.10 -7.16
CA PHE A 202 5.97 -7.35 -7.28
C PHE A 202 5.47 -8.48 -6.37
N GLU A 203 6.24 -9.55 -6.18
CA GLU A 203 5.81 -10.71 -5.39
C GLU A 203 5.93 -10.52 -3.88
N ASP A 204 7.01 -9.87 -3.42
CA ASP A 204 7.28 -9.72 -1.99
C ASP A 204 7.27 -8.26 -1.56
N PHE A 205 8.21 -7.47 -2.09
CA PHE A 205 8.53 -6.18 -1.48
C PHE A 205 7.32 -5.25 -1.44
N LEU A 206 6.63 -5.09 -2.57
CA LEU A 206 5.46 -4.23 -2.69
C LEU A 206 4.34 -4.68 -1.74
N ILE A 207 3.98 -5.96 -1.76
CA ILE A 207 2.87 -6.50 -0.96
C ILE A 207 3.18 -6.42 0.54
N ARG A 208 4.43 -6.68 0.92
CA ARG A 208 4.89 -6.66 2.31
C ARG A 208 5.03 -5.26 2.88
N LYS A 209 5.47 -4.29 2.07
CA LYS A 209 5.77 -2.93 2.52
C LYS A 209 4.59 -1.97 2.40
N MET A 210 3.69 -2.18 1.44
CA MET A 210 2.52 -1.33 1.27
C MET A 210 1.30 -1.95 1.95
N MET A 211 0.60 -1.16 2.74
CA MET A 211 -0.74 -1.47 3.23
C MET A 211 -1.77 -0.78 2.31
N ALA A 212 -1.97 -1.34 1.14
CA ALA A 212 -2.94 -0.84 0.15
C ALA A 212 -4.14 -1.78 0.05
N GLU A 213 -5.27 -1.26 -0.42
CA GLU A 213 -6.41 -2.13 -0.74
C GLU A 213 -6.05 -3.03 -1.93
N PRO A 214 -6.57 -4.27 -2.00
CA PRO A 214 -6.21 -5.23 -3.06
C PRO A 214 -6.37 -4.71 -4.49
N ASN A 215 -7.32 -3.79 -4.71
CA ASN A 215 -7.56 -3.17 -6.02
C ASN A 215 -6.62 -1.99 -6.32
N GLU A 216 -5.88 -1.47 -5.35
CA GLU A 216 -4.93 -0.38 -5.54
C GLU A 216 -3.59 -0.89 -6.05
N TYR A 217 -3.20 -2.12 -5.70
CA TYR A 217 -1.96 -2.74 -6.20
C TYR A 217 -1.86 -2.79 -7.73
N ILE A 218 -3.01 -2.77 -8.44
CA ILE A 218 -3.05 -2.81 -9.90
C ILE A 218 -2.51 -1.53 -10.56
N TYR A 219 -2.27 -0.45 -9.80
CA TYR A 219 -1.70 0.80 -10.31
C TYR A 219 -0.18 0.74 -10.48
N TRP A 220 0.54 -0.15 -9.81
CA TRP A 220 2.00 -0.22 -9.91
C TRP A 220 2.50 -0.61 -11.30
N PRO A 221 2.00 -1.68 -11.96
CA PRO A 221 2.45 -2.03 -13.31
C PRO A 221 2.31 -0.87 -14.32
N PRO A 222 1.15 -0.19 -14.47
CA PRO A 222 1.05 0.96 -15.36
C PRO A 222 1.90 2.14 -14.90
N ALA A 223 2.00 2.42 -13.60
CA ALA A 223 2.83 3.49 -13.07
C ALA A 223 4.30 3.32 -13.46
N LEU A 224 4.87 2.13 -13.26
CA LEU A 224 6.25 1.85 -13.66
C LEU A 224 6.44 1.98 -15.17
N LYS A 225 5.49 1.50 -15.98
CA LYS A 225 5.57 1.65 -17.45
C LYS A 225 5.58 3.13 -17.87
N PHE A 226 4.72 3.95 -17.27
CA PHE A 226 4.70 5.39 -17.53
C PHE A 226 5.95 6.09 -17.01
N PHE A 227 6.47 5.67 -15.87
CA PHE A 227 7.70 6.20 -15.31
C PHE A 227 8.91 5.95 -16.22
N TYR A 228 9.02 4.74 -16.76
CA TYR A 228 10.09 4.43 -17.72
C TYR A 228 9.97 5.24 -19.02
N LYS A 229 8.74 5.52 -19.49
CA LYS A 229 8.53 6.48 -20.61
C LYS A 229 8.92 7.91 -20.23
N PHE A 230 8.55 8.37 -19.03
CA PHE A 230 8.96 9.66 -18.50
C PHE A 230 10.49 9.78 -18.47
N LEU A 231 11.20 8.81 -17.90
CA LEU A 231 12.66 8.80 -17.83
C LEU A 231 13.33 8.84 -19.22
N TYR A 232 12.73 8.18 -20.23
CA TYR A 232 13.16 8.29 -21.62
C TYR A 232 12.99 9.71 -22.16
N GLU A 233 11.81 10.30 -22.00
CA GLU A 233 11.55 11.68 -22.46
C GLU A 233 12.38 12.73 -21.74
N LYS A 234 12.84 12.43 -20.52
CA LYS A 234 13.75 13.29 -19.74
C LYS A 234 15.22 13.00 -20.01
N GLU A 235 15.52 12.26 -21.07
CA GLU A 235 16.88 11.99 -21.56
C GLU A 235 17.75 11.20 -20.56
N TYR A 236 17.15 10.53 -19.57
CA TYR A 236 17.85 9.65 -18.64
C TYR A 236 18.03 8.23 -19.21
N LEU A 237 17.05 7.74 -19.98
CA LEU A 237 17.10 6.45 -20.68
C LEU A 237 17.20 6.65 -22.18
N ASN A 238 17.93 5.76 -22.84
CA ASN A 238 18.00 5.72 -24.30
C ASN A 238 16.83 4.96 -24.93
N ASN A 239 16.32 3.93 -24.24
CA ASN A 239 15.23 3.11 -24.73
C ASN A 239 14.44 2.51 -23.54
N PRO A 240 13.14 2.83 -23.37
CA PRO A 240 12.33 2.26 -22.30
C PRO A 240 11.70 0.90 -22.66
N ASP A 241 11.66 0.53 -23.94
CA ASP A 241 10.85 -0.59 -24.43
C ASP A 241 11.24 -1.93 -23.82
N SER A 242 12.54 -2.16 -23.66
CA SER A 242 13.04 -3.42 -23.09
C SER A 242 12.57 -3.64 -21.64
N ILE A 243 12.48 -2.57 -20.86
CA ILE A 243 12.02 -2.61 -19.47
C ILE A 243 10.50 -2.70 -19.43
N ILE A 244 9.80 -1.90 -20.25
CA ILE A 244 8.34 -1.95 -20.36
C ILE A 244 7.87 -3.35 -20.75
N GLN A 245 8.52 -4.01 -21.70
CA GLN A 245 8.20 -5.38 -22.10
C GLN A 245 8.41 -6.41 -20.98
N ARG A 246 9.36 -6.19 -20.06
CA ARG A 246 9.52 -7.04 -18.88
C ARG A 246 8.35 -6.87 -17.91
N ILE A 247 7.93 -5.62 -17.68
CA ILE A 247 6.76 -5.31 -16.85
C ILE A 247 5.49 -5.89 -17.47
N ASP A 248 5.30 -5.77 -18.79
CA ASP A 248 4.14 -6.34 -19.51
C ASP A 248 4.06 -7.86 -19.38
N LYS A 249 5.21 -8.56 -19.33
CA LYS A 249 5.26 -10.01 -19.09
C LYS A 249 4.91 -10.38 -17.65
N LEU A 250 5.29 -9.54 -16.69
CA LEU A 250 5.08 -9.78 -15.26
C LEU A 250 3.67 -9.43 -14.80
N GLU A 251 3.05 -8.42 -15.38
CA GLU A 251 1.76 -7.90 -14.93
C GLU A 251 0.66 -8.98 -14.83
N PRO A 252 0.44 -9.85 -15.84
CA PRO A 252 -0.57 -10.92 -15.71
C PRO A 252 -0.29 -11.86 -14.55
N TYR A 253 0.98 -12.19 -14.33
CA TYR A 253 1.40 -13.05 -13.24
C TYR A 253 1.21 -12.37 -11.87
N PHE A 254 1.57 -11.09 -11.76
CA PHE A 254 1.34 -10.30 -10.55
C PHE A 254 -0.15 -10.23 -10.17
N ILE A 255 -1.06 -10.12 -11.15
CA ILE A 255 -2.51 -10.19 -10.88
C ILE A 255 -2.91 -11.53 -10.26
N GLU A 256 -2.30 -12.66 -10.67
CA GLU A 256 -2.55 -13.96 -10.05
C GLU A 256 -1.99 -14.06 -8.63
N VAL A 257 -0.82 -13.46 -8.37
CA VAL A 257 -0.26 -13.34 -7.01
C VAL A 257 -1.23 -12.58 -6.10
N LEU A 258 -1.73 -11.43 -6.56
CA LEU A 258 -2.72 -10.64 -5.81
C LEU A 258 -4.00 -11.43 -5.54
N LYS A 259 -4.53 -12.16 -6.53
CA LYS A 259 -5.72 -13.01 -6.34
C LYS A 259 -5.45 -14.10 -5.30
N LYS A 260 -4.30 -14.77 -5.37
CA LYS A 260 -3.95 -15.80 -4.39
C LYS A 260 -3.85 -15.23 -2.97
N GLN A 261 -3.31 -14.03 -2.83
CA GLN A 261 -3.15 -13.38 -1.54
C GLN A 261 -4.48 -12.84 -0.98
N PHE A 262 -5.30 -12.20 -1.82
CA PHE A 262 -6.44 -11.38 -1.36
C PHE A 262 -7.83 -11.90 -1.77
N SER A 263 -7.95 -12.88 -2.67
CA SER A 263 -9.23 -13.51 -3.04
C SER A 263 -9.58 -14.77 -2.25
#